data_AF-A0A316VK59-F1
#
_entry.id   AF-A0A316VK59-F1
#
_cell.length_a   1.000
_cell.length_b   1.000
_cell.length_c   1.000
_cell.angle_alpha   90.00
_cell.angle_beta   90.00
_cell.angle_gamma   90.00
#
_symmetry.space_group_name_H-M   'P 1'
#
loop_
_entity.id
_entity.type
_entity.pdbx_description
1 polymer ?
#
loop_
_entity_poly.entity_id
_entity_poly.type
_entity_poly.pdbx_seq_one_letter_code
_entity_poly.pdbx_strand_id
1 'polypeptide(L)' 'GVSETGIVTACLRRLQRYNFASIRLEYRSFAGNKARSSHERFIEAFDTDMI' A
#
# COMPACT_ATOMS: atom_id res chain seq x y z
N GLY A 1 6.79 -12.56 2.76
CA GLY A 1 7.93 -12.01 2.01
C GLY A 1 7.55 -10.73 1.29
N VAL A 2 7.32 -10.77 -0.02
CA VAL A 2 7.12 -9.56 -0.87
C VAL A 2 5.81 -8.81 -0.61
N SER A 3 4.72 -9.52 -0.30
CA SER A 3 3.41 -8.89 -0.07
C SER A 3 3.36 -8.04 1.21
N GLU A 4 4.04 -8.47 2.29
CA GLU A 4 4.07 -7.75 3.56
C GLU A 4 4.92 -6.47 3.46
N THR A 5 6.09 -6.54 2.82
CA THR A 5 6.95 -5.37 2.60
C THR A 5 6.26 -4.32 1.73
N GLY A 6 5.47 -4.75 0.74
CA GLY A 6 4.67 -3.86 -0.10
C GLY A 6 3.58 -3.12 0.69
N ILE A 7 2.92 -3.79 1.64
CA ILE A 7 1.88 -3.18 2.49
C ILE A 7 2.50 -2.16 3.43
N VAL A 8 3.61 -2.50 4.10
CA VAL A 8 4.29 -1.57 5.03
C VAL A 8 4.80 -0.33 4.28
N THR A 9 5.41 -0.51 3.11
CA THR A 9 5.85 0.60 2.26
C THR A 9 4.67 1.48 1.86
N ALA A 10 3.53 0.87 1.53
CA ALA A 10 2.33 1.58 1.13
C ALA A 10 1.72 2.40 2.29
N CYS A 11 1.64 1.86 3.49
CA CYS A 11 1.23 2.59 4.70
C CYS A 11 2.19 3.75 5.01
N LEU A 12 3.49 3.54 4.86
CA LEU A 12 4.51 4.57 5.09
C LEU A 12 4.39 5.72 4.07
N ARG A 13 4.13 5.40 2.79
CA ARG A 13 3.83 6.43 1.78
C ARG A 13 2.52 7.16 2.06
N ARG A 14 1.53 6.48 2.67
CA ARG A 14 0.29 7.13 3.13
C ARG A 14 0.56 8.18 4.20
N LEU A 15 1.44 7.87 5.16
CA LEU A 15 1.92 8.82 6.19
C LEU A 15 2.66 10.02 5.57
N GLN A 16 3.42 9.79 4.50
CA GLN A 16 4.07 10.85 3.72
C GLN A 16 3.11 11.67 2.83
N ARG A 17 1.78 11.46 2.96
CA ARG A 17 0.72 12.13 2.19
C ARG A 17 0.83 11.91 0.67
N TYR A 18 1.39 10.79 0.24
CA TYR A 18 1.41 10.43 -1.18
C TYR A 18 0.00 10.10 -1.70
N ASN A 19 -0.20 10.37 -2.98
CA ASN A 19 -1.45 10.06 -3.66
C ASN A 19 -1.66 8.54 -3.76
N PHE A 20 -2.88 8.07 -3.47
CA PHE A 20 -3.20 6.63 -3.44
C PHE A 20 -2.87 5.92 -4.78
N ALA A 21 -3.06 6.62 -5.90
CA ALA A 21 -2.73 6.09 -7.22
C ALA A 21 -1.25 5.69 -7.37
N SER A 22 -0.31 6.50 -6.86
CA SER A 22 1.13 6.20 -6.88
C SER A 22 1.45 5.02 -5.97
N ILE A 23 0.87 4.99 -4.77
CA ILE A 23 1.06 3.92 -3.80
C ILE A 23 0.60 2.58 -4.38
N ARG A 24 -0.56 2.57 -5.06
CA ARG A 24 -1.12 1.38 -5.71
C ARG A 24 -0.24 0.87 -6.86
N LEU A 25 0.34 1.78 -7.65
CA LEU A 25 1.25 1.43 -8.74
C LEU A 25 2.52 0.77 -8.19
N GLU A 26 3.14 1.35 -7.16
CA GLU A 26 4.28 0.75 -6.47
C GLU A 26 3.91 -0.61 -5.87
N TYR A 27 2.79 -0.70 -5.15
CA TYR A 27 2.33 -1.96 -4.56
C TYR A 27 2.16 -3.08 -5.60
N ARG A 28 1.54 -2.78 -6.76
CA ARG A 28 1.43 -3.75 -7.87
C ARG A 28 2.78 -4.10 -8.48
N SER A 29 3.69 -3.14 -8.57
CA SER A 29 5.05 -3.40 -9.07
C SER A 29 5.81 -4.37 -8.14
N PHE A 30 5.69 -4.19 -6.82
CA PHE A 30 6.29 -5.08 -5.84
C PHE A 30 5.58 -6.44 -5.77
N ALA A 31 4.25 -6.47 -5.66
CA ALA A 31 3.50 -7.70 -5.47
C ALA A 31 3.34 -8.52 -6.76
N GLY A 32 3.46 -7.90 -7.94
CA GLY A 32 3.32 -8.55 -9.25
C GLY A 32 2.05 -9.40 -9.32
N ASN A 33 2.20 -10.69 -9.65
CA ASN A 33 1.08 -11.64 -9.74
C ASN A 33 0.46 -12.03 -8.38
N LYS A 34 1.02 -11.58 -7.26
CA LYS A 34 0.49 -11.77 -5.90
C LYS A 34 -0.24 -10.53 -5.38
N ALA A 35 -0.40 -9.50 -6.19
CA ALA A 35 -1.18 -8.32 -5.83
C ALA A 35 -2.65 -8.74 -5.62
N ARG A 36 -3.15 -8.55 -4.39
CA ARG A 36 -4.57 -8.77 -4.08
C ARG A 36 -5.28 -7.44 -3.90
N SER A 37 -6.46 -7.32 -4.49
CA SER A 37 -7.35 -6.17 -4.33
C SER A 37 -7.70 -5.92 -2.86
N SER A 38 -7.73 -6.97 -2.04
CA SER A 38 -7.92 -6.89 -0.59
C SER A 38 -6.85 -6.03 0.11
N HIS A 39 -5.60 -6.14 -0.33
CA HIS A 39 -4.50 -5.35 0.22
C HIS A 39 -4.57 -3.90 -0.27
N GLU A 40 -4.94 -3.67 -1.54
CA GLU A 40 -5.18 -2.31 -2.06
C GLU A 40 -6.26 -1.58 -1.23
N ARG A 41 -7.36 -2.28 -0.92
CA ARG A 41 -8.44 -1.75 -0.07
C ARG A 41 -7.98 -1.48 1.38
N PHE A 42 -7.16 -2.35 1.94
CA PHE A 42 -6.61 -2.18 3.29
C PHE A 42 -5.72 -0.93 3.37
N ILE A 43 -4.85 -0.73 2.37
CA ILE A 43 -3.98 0.46 2.28
C ILE A 43 -4.82 1.74 2.10
N GLU A 44 -5.93 1.67 1.35
CA GLU A 44 -6.85 2.80 1.15
C GLU A 44 -7.53 3.22 2.46
N ALA A 45 -8.00 2.23 3.22
CA ALA A 45 -8.69 2.39 4.50
C ALA A 45 -7.74 2.58 5.70
N PHE A 46 -6.42 2.52 5.47
CA PHE A 46 -5.43 2.73 6.53
C PHE A 46 -5.44 4.21 6.91
N ASP A 47 -6.07 4.50 8.03
CA ASP A 47 -6.10 5.83 8.62
C ASP A 47 -4.76 6.12 9.29
N THR A 48 -4.08 7.14 8.78
CA THR A 48 -2.75 7.55 9.26
C THR A 48 -2.81 8.59 10.37
N ASP A 49 -4.01 9.10 10.69
CA ASP A 49 -4.22 10.10 11.75
C ASP A 49 -4.27 9.45 13.13
N MET A 50 -4.55 8.14 13.18
CA MET A 50 -4.64 7.35 14.41
C MET A 50 -3.29 6.89 15.00
N ILE A 51 -2.15 7.39 14.50
CA ILE A 51 -0.78 6.96 14.91
C ILE A 51 -0.06 8.06 15.68
#